data_AF-A0A7W0S165-F1
#
_entry.id   AF-A0A7W0S165-F1
#
_cell.length_a   1.000
_cell.length_b   1.000
_cell.length_c   1.000
_cell.angle_alpha   90.00
_cell.angle_beta   90.00
_cell.angle_gamma   90.00
#
_symmetry.space_group_name_H-M   'P 1'
#
loop_
_entity.id
_entity.type
_entity.pdbx_description
1 polymer ?
#
loop_
_entity_poly.entity_id
_entity_poly.type
_entity_poly.pdbx_seq_one_letter_code
_entity_poly.pdbx_strand_id
1 'polypeptide(L)'
;MNDPRVAGAVSLRLPYRAPLDLDGLLAFLALRAVPGVEELRDGVYRRTLRLAHGHGLAELSDGGEHVSCVLRLADERDLDGAVQRCRRLLDLDADPLAIGARLGADPLLAPLVAAAPGRRVPGHVDGAELATRA
;
A
#
# COMPACT_ATOMS: atom_id res chain seq x y z
N MET A 1 -35.14 -0.71 -5.61
CA MET A 1 -34.02 0.21 -5.37
C MET A 1 -33.47 -0.13 -3.99
N ASN A 2 -32.59 -1.12 -3.91
CA ASN A 2 -32.05 -1.65 -2.67
C ASN A 2 -30.57 -1.24 -2.64
N ASP A 3 -30.25 -0.28 -1.79
CA ASP A 3 -28.90 0.20 -1.56
C ASP A 3 -28.10 -0.94 -0.91
N PRO A 4 -27.05 -1.50 -1.55
CA PRO A 4 -26.27 -2.55 -0.93
C PRO A 4 -25.52 -1.93 0.26
N ARG A 5 -25.94 -2.31 1.46
CA ARG A 5 -25.36 -1.92 2.75
C ARG A 5 -23.84 -1.99 2.68
N VAL A 6 -23.17 -0.84 2.56
CA VAL A 6 -21.75 -0.75 2.91
C VAL A 6 -21.70 -0.82 4.43
N ALA A 7 -21.37 -2.01 4.95
CA ALA A 7 -21.07 -2.20 6.36
C ALA A 7 -19.91 -1.26 6.77
N GLY A 8 -19.91 -0.85 8.05
CA GLY A 8 -19.11 0.24 8.60
C GLY A 8 -17.61 0.16 8.27
N ALA A 9 -16.97 1.31 8.17
CA ALA A 9 -15.53 1.39 7.94
C ALA A 9 -14.74 0.86 9.14
N VAL A 10 -13.67 0.11 8.86
CA VAL A 10 -12.73 -0.38 9.87
C VAL A 10 -11.44 0.44 9.76
N SER A 11 -11.08 1.13 10.84
CA SER A 11 -9.81 1.87 10.93
C SER A 11 -8.74 1.01 11.58
N LEU A 12 -7.60 0.90 10.92
CA LEU A 12 -6.49 0.04 11.28
C LEU A 12 -5.18 0.83 11.26
N ARG A 13 -4.25 0.40 12.10
CA ARG A 13 -2.87 0.88 12.07
C ARG A 13 -2.01 -0.23 11.49
N LEU A 14 -1.37 0.02 10.35
CA LEU A 14 -0.49 -0.95 9.73
C LEU A 14 0.97 -0.64 10.13
N PRO A 15 1.57 -1.42 11.05
CA PRO A 15 2.94 -1.20 11.46
C PRO A 15 3.91 -1.58 10.34
N TYR A 16 5.05 -0.89 10.29
CA TYR A 16 6.17 -1.14 9.40
C TYR A 16 7.50 -1.00 10.15
N ARG A 17 8.59 -1.49 9.56
CA ARG A 17 9.94 -1.25 10.08
C ARG A 17 10.46 0.07 9.55
N ALA A 18 10.75 1.05 10.41
CA ALA A 18 11.33 2.32 9.98
C ALA A 18 12.76 2.14 9.42
N PRO A 19 13.22 3.01 8.51
CA PRO A 19 12.47 4.12 7.89
C PRO A 19 11.50 3.67 6.77
N LEU A 20 10.50 4.51 6.46
CA LEU A 20 9.60 4.37 5.33
C LEU A 20 9.45 5.72 4.61
N ASP A 21 9.77 5.76 3.32
CA ASP A 21 9.47 6.89 2.43
C ASP A 21 8.03 6.74 1.90
N LEU A 22 7.04 7.02 2.74
CA LEU A 22 5.63 6.84 2.39
C LEU A 22 5.18 7.82 1.32
N ASP A 23 5.59 9.09 1.41
CA ASP A 23 5.22 10.12 0.44
C ASP A 23 5.73 9.76 -0.97
N GLY A 24 6.99 9.35 -1.10
CA GLY A 24 7.56 8.88 -2.36
C GLY A 24 6.83 7.65 -2.91
N LEU A 25 6.44 6.73 -2.02
CA LEU A 25 5.70 5.53 -2.38
C LEU A 25 4.27 5.84 -2.87
N LEU A 26 3.53 6.70 -2.16
CA LEU A 26 2.19 7.11 -2.57
C LEU A 26 2.23 7.95 -3.85
N ALA A 27 3.22 8.83 -4.01
CA ALA A 27 3.44 9.57 -5.25
C ALA A 27 3.72 8.63 -6.44
N PHE A 28 4.52 7.59 -6.24
CA PHE A 28 4.76 6.56 -7.28
C PHE A 28 3.46 5.87 -7.71
N LEU A 29 2.60 5.51 -6.76
CA LEU A 29 1.30 4.90 -7.04
C LEU A 29 0.37 5.87 -7.77
N ALA A 30 0.34 7.13 -7.35
CA ALA A 30 -0.48 8.18 -7.96
C ALA A 30 -0.14 8.42 -9.44
N LEU A 31 1.15 8.40 -9.79
CA LEU A 31 1.61 8.54 -11.19
C LEU A 31 1.10 7.43 -12.12
N ARG A 32 0.63 6.30 -11.56
CA ARG A 32 0.13 5.13 -12.29
C ARG A 32 -1.33 4.83 -12.00
N ALA A 33 -2.02 5.77 -11.35
CA ALA A 33 -3.40 5.59 -10.92
C ALA A 33 -4.31 5.41 -12.12
N VAL A 34 -5.15 4.37 -12.08
CA VAL A 34 -6.21 4.17 -13.08
C VAL A 34 -7.43 4.98 -12.66
N PRO A 35 -7.93 5.93 -13.49
CA PRO A 35 -9.10 6.73 -13.16
C PRO A 35 -10.32 5.88 -12.79
N GLY A 36 -10.96 6.20 -11.66
CA GLY A 36 -12.11 5.45 -11.13
C GLY A 36 -11.75 4.19 -10.35
N VAL A 37 -10.47 3.77 -10.34
CA VAL A 37 -9.99 2.64 -9.54
C VAL A 37 -9.10 3.13 -8.39
N GLU A 38 -8.23 4.10 -8.67
CA GLU A 38 -7.23 4.63 -7.76
C GLU A 38 -7.21 6.16 -7.80
N GLU A 39 -6.95 6.80 -6.66
CA GLU A 39 -6.64 8.23 -6.60
C GLU A 39 -5.70 8.54 -5.42
N LEU A 40 -4.91 9.61 -5.54
CA LEU A 40 -4.24 10.24 -4.41
C LEU A 40 -4.79 11.65 -4.28
N ARG A 41 -5.40 11.95 -3.13
CA ARG A 41 -5.99 13.26 -2.84
C ARG A 41 -5.78 13.61 -1.38
N ASP A 42 -5.28 14.82 -1.13
CA ASP A 42 -5.05 15.37 0.22
C ASP A 42 -4.22 14.43 1.12
N GLY A 43 -3.18 13.82 0.56
CA GLY A 43 -2.31 12.87 1.28
C GLY A 43 -2.91 11.49 1.55
N VAL A 44 -4.09 11.19 1.00
CA VAL A 44 -4.77 9.90 1.14
C VAL A 44 -4.84 9.21 -0.21
N TYR A 45 -4.15 8.07 -0.32
CA TYR A 45 -4.27 7.18 -1.46
C TYR A 45 -5.48 6.26 -1.27
N ARG A 46 -6.40 6.26 -2.24
CA ARG A 46 -7.61 5.43 -2.22
C ARG A 46 -7.60 4.47 -3.38
N ARG A 47 -8.03 3.23 -3.14
CA ARG A 47 -8.24 2.27 -4.23
C ARG A 47 -9.34 1.25 -3.95
N THR A 48 -9.95 0.76 -5.03
CA THR A 48 -10.81 -0.42 -4.96
C THR A 48 -10.00 -1.71 -4.90
N LEU A 49 -10.60 -2.73 -4.29
CA LEU A 49 -10.06 -4.08 -4.11
C LEU A 49 -11.11 -5.11 -4.56
N ARG A 50 -10.69 -6.13 -5.30
CA ARG A 50 -11.52 -7.29 -5.66
C ARG A 50 -11.17 -8.47 -4.76
N LEU A 51 -11.89 -8.66 -3.66
CA LEU A 51 -11.58 -9.63 -2.59
C LEU A 51 -12.30 -10.96 -2.85
N ALA A 52 -12.20 -11.92 -1.93
CA ALA A 52 -12.70 -13.27 -2.16
C ALA A 52 -14.23 -13.34 -2.10
N HIS A 53 -14.84 -12.56 -1.20
CA HIS A 53 -16.29 -12.57 -0.97
C HIS A 53 -16.98 -11.30 -1.48
N GLY A 54 -16.23 -10.25 -1.82
CA GLY A 54 -16.80 -9.06 -2.45
C GLY A 54 -15.77 -7.99 -2.82
N HIS A 55 -16.25 -6.77 -2.98
CA HIS A 55 -15.40 -5.60 -3.22
C HIS A 55 -15.02 -4.92 -1.90
N GLY A 56 -13.91 -4.20 -1.93
CA GLY A 56 -13.51 -3.31 -0.84
C GLY A 56 -12.96 -1.99 -1.35
N LEU A 57 -12.96 -0.98 -0.49
CA LEU A 57 -12.25 0.29 -0.66
C LEU A 57 -11.20 0.39 0.44
N ALA A 58 -9.97 0.69 0.05
CA ALA A 58 -8.89 0.99 0.97
C ALA A 58 -8.51 2.48 0.86
N GLU A 59 -8.38 3.14 2.00
CA GLU A 59 -7.79 4.47 2.12
C GLU A 59 -6.51 4.33 2.95
N LEU A 60 -5.38 4.80 2.41
CA LEU A 60 -4.04 4.66 2.97
C LEU A 60 -3.40 6.04 3.08
N SER A 61 -2.92 6.40 4.27
CA SER A 61 -2.27 7.69 4.53
C SER A 61 -1.20 7.58 5.59
N ASP A 62 -0.43 8.64 5.76
CA ASP A 62 0.48 8.77 6.89
C ASP A 62 -0.29 8.76 8.23
N GLY A 63 0.23 8.00 9.20
CA GLY A 63 -0.22 7.92 10.58
C GLY A 63 0.90 8.26 11.59
N GLY A 64 2.02 8.79 11.12
CA GLY A 64 3.23 9.08 11.89
C GLY A 64 4.13 7.84 12.00
N GLU A 65 3.86 6.98 12.96
CA GLU A 65 4.66 5.77 13.25
C GLU A 65 4.10 4.49 12.58
N HIS A 66 3.05 4.64 11.78
CA HIS A 66 2.35 3.57 11.08
C HIS A 66 1.65 4.12 9.84
N VAL A 67 1.25 3.25 8.93
CA VAL A 67 0.31 3.63 7.87
C VAL A 67 -1.10 3.56 8.42
N SER A 68 -1.83 4.67 8.36
CA SER A 68 -3.26 4.70 8.65
C SER A 68 -4.00 4.01 7.51
N CYS A 69 -4.84 3.03 7.83
CA CYS A 69 -5.60 2.26 6.85
C CYS A 69 -7.08 2.25 7.23
N VAL A 70 -7.95 2.74 6.35
CA VAL A 70 -9.40 2.63 6.50
C VAL A 70 -9.92 1.69 5.42
N LEU A 71 -10.62 0.64 5.84
CA LEU A 71 -11.22 -0.34 4.95
C LEU A 71 -12.74 -0.27 5.00
N ARG A 72 -13.38 -0.24 3.83
CA ARG A 72 -14.82 -0.46 3.69
C ARG A 72 -15.00 -1.72 2.87
N LEU A 73 -15.64 -2.73 3.44
CA LEU A 73 -15.74 -4.06 2.85
C LEU A 73 -17.20 -4.41 2.60
N ALA A 74 -17.49 -5.01 1.45
CA ALA A 74 -18.79 -5.60 1.19
C ALA A 74 -19.06 -6.82 2.09
N ASP A 75 -17.98 -7.51 2.51
CA ASP A 75 -18.03 -8.67 3.38
C ASP A 75 -16.86 -8.63 4.38
N GLU A 76 -17.16 -8.71 5.67
CA GLU A 76 -16.18 -8.62 6.76
C GLU A 76 -15.20 -9.81 6.80
N ARG A 77 -15.54 -10.95 6.19
CA ARG A 77 -14.63 -12.10 6.06
C ARG A 77 -13.39 -11.80 5.22
N ASP A 78 -13.43 -10.74 4.43
CA ASP A 78 -12.31 -10.31 3.61
C ASP A 78 -11.32 -9.38 4.34
N LEU A 79 -11.53 -9.07 5.62
CA LEU A 79 -10.70 -8.12 6.38
C LEU A 79 -9.22 -8.46 6.33
N ASP A 80 -8.84 -9.68 6.71
CA ASP A 80 -7.44 -10.11 6.71
C ASP A 80 -6.84 -10.08 5.30
N GLY A 81 -7.61 -10.50 4.30
CA GLY A 81 -7.20 -10.46 2.90
C GLY A 81 -6.94 -9.04 2.40
N ALA A 82 -7.80 -8.09 2.78
CA ALA A 82 -7.66 -6.68 2.44
C ALA A 82 -6.45 -6.03 3.13
N VAL A 83 -6.24 -6.32 4.42
CA VAL A 83 -5.04 -5.88 5.17
C VAL A 83 -3.78 -6.37 4.49
N GLN A 84 -3.71 -7.67 4.17
CA GLN A 84 -2.53 -8.25 3.55
C GLN A 84 -2.24 -7.68 2.16
N ARG A 85 -3.27 -7.31 1.40
CA ARG A 85 -3.08 -6.60 0.12
C ARG A 85 -2.53 -5.20 0.31
N CYS A 86 -3.01 -4.45 1.31
CA CYS A 86 -2.47 -3.13 1.62
C CYS A 86 -1.00 -3.22 2.08
N ARG A 87 -0.68 -4.19 2.94
CA ARG A 87 0.71 -4.44 3.37
C ARG A 87 1.63 -4.77 2.21
N ARG A 88 1.20 -5.65 1.30
CA ARG A 88 1.98 -6.01 0.09
C ARG A 88 2.11 -4.86 -0.90
N LEU A 89 1.04 -4.09 -1.11
CA LEU A 89 1.07 -2.92 -1.99
C LEU A 89 2.14 -1.92 -1.55
N LEU A 90 2.28 -1.72 -0.23
CA LEU A 90 3.24 -0.79 0.35
C LEU A 90 4.56 -1.43 0.81
N ASP A 91 4.73 -2.74 0.63
CA ASP A 91 5.90 -3.51 1.07
C ASP A 91 6.29 -3.27 2.55
N LEU A 92 5.27 -3.26 3.42
CA LEU A 92 5.42 -2.91 4.85
C LEU A 92 6.19 -3.96 5.67
N ASP A 93 6.32 -5.17 5.15
CA ASP A 93 6.99 -6.29 5.81
C ASP A 93 8.50 -6.34 5.55
N ALA A 94 9.01 -5.58 4.57
CA ALA A 94 10.44 -5.53 4.29
C ALA A 94 11.25 -4.90 5.44
N ASP A 95 12.50 -5.34 5.58
CA ASP A 95 13.47 -4.79 6.53
C ASP A 95 14.43 -3.83 5.79
N PRO A 96 14.19 -2.50 5.84
CA PRO A 96 14.94 -1.55 5.04
C PRO A 96 16.38 -1.40 5.53
N LEU A 97 16.65 -1.67 6.81
CA LEU A 97 18.00 -1.60 7.38
C LEU A 97 18.83 -2.79 6.91
N ALA A 98 18.28 -4.00 6.93
CA ALA A 98 18.96 -5.18 6.42
C ALA A 98 19.21 -5.08 4.91
N ILE A 99 18.23 -4.60 4.13
CA ILE A 99 18.36 -4.36 2.69
C ILE A 99 19.44 -3.30 2.43
N GLY A 100 19.37 -2.17 3.14
CA GLY A 100 20.33 -1.08 3.00
C GLY A 100 21.76 -1.50 3.34
N ALA A 101 21.95 -2.27 4.42
CA ALA A 101 23.25 -2.80 4.79
C ALA A 101 23.83 -3.73 3.71
N ARG A 102 23.00 -4.57 3.10
CA ARG A 102 23.45 -5.51 2.07
C ARG A 102 23.77 -4.81 0.75
N LEU A 103 22.89 -3.93 0.27
CA LEU A 103 23.09 -3.21 -0.99
C LEU A 103 24.20 -2.14 -0.85
N GLY A 104 24.29 -1.49 0.32
CA GLY A 104 25.30 -0.47 0.60
C GLY A 104 26.73 -1.00 0.72
N ALA A 105 26.93 -2.32 0.76
CA ALA A 105 28.26 -2.92 0.70
C ALA A 105 28.86 -2.89 -0.73
N ASP A 106 28.02 -2.70 -1.76
CA ASP A 106 28.47 -2.57 -3.15
C ASP A 106 28.83 -1.09 -3.44
N PRO A 107 30.06 -0.78 -3.91
CA PRO A 107 30.49 0.59 -4.18
C PRO A 107 29.63 1.35 -5.20
N LEU A 108 29.03 0.65 -6.17
CA LEU A 108 28.17 1.26 -7.19
C LEU A 108 26.77 1.56 -6.65
N LEU A 109 26.27 0.75 -5.71
CA LEU A 109 24.93 0.91 -5.14
C LEU A 109 24.92 1.79 -3.88
N ALA A 110 26.03 1.85 -3.14
CA ALA A 110 26.11 2.58 -1.87
C ALA A 110 25.62 4.04 -1.95
N PRO A 111 26.00 4.85 -2.97
CA PRO A 111 25.50 6.22 -3.08
C PRO A 111 23.99 6.27 -3.33
N LEU A 112 23.45 5.32 -4.08
CA LEU A 112 22.01 5.24 -4.40
C LEU A 112 21.18 4.85 -3.19
N VAL A 113 21.67 3.89 -2.40
CA VAL A 113 21.02 3.46 -1.15
C VAL A 113 21.02 4.60 -0.13
N ALA A 114 22.15 5.30 0.03
CA ALA A 114 22.26 6.43 0.95
C ALA A 114 21.33 7.60 0.57
N ALA A 115 21.08 7.82 -0.72
CA ALA A 115 20.21 8.88 -1.22
C ALA A 115 18.71 8.60 -1.05
N ALA A 116 18.31 7.38 -0.71
CA ALA A 116 16.90 6.96 -0.66
C ALA A 116 16.57 6.09 0.57
N PRO A 117 16.79 6.58 1.81
CA PRO A 117 16.47 5.84 3.02
C PRO A 117 14.97 5.54 3.10
N GLY A 118 14.61 4.30 3.46
CA GLY A 118 13.21 3.90 3.64
C GLY A 118 12.43 3.66 2.34
N ARG A 119 13.08 3.77 1.17
CA ARG A 119 12.48 3.40 -0.10
C ARG A 119 12.01 1.95 -0.09
N ARG A 120 10.82 1.72 -0.63
CA ARG A 120 10.18 0.42 -0.78
C ARG A 120 10.05 0.02 -2.23
N VAL A 121 9.77 -1.26 -2.46
CA VAL A 121 9.34 -1.75 -3.76
C VAL A 121 7.82 -1.65 -3.82
N PRO A 122 7.23 -0.78 -4.66
CA PRO A 122 5.79 -0.71 -4.80
C PRO A 122 5.25 -2.06 -5.29
N GLY A 123 4.34 -2.64 -4.52
CA GLY A 123 3.74 -3.93 -4.81
C GLY A 123 2.50 -3.84 -5.70
N HIS A 124 1.69 -4.87 -5.65
CA HIS A 124 0.40 -4.96 -6.34
C HIS A 124 -0.61 -5.69 -5.44
N VAL A 125 -1.90 -5.42 -5.62
CA VAL A 125 -2.95 -6.07 -4.81
C VAL A 125 -3.49 -7.36 -5.42
N ASP A 126 -3.28 -7.56 -6.73
CA ASP A 126 -3.79 -8.70 -7.50
C ASP A 126 -2.89 -8.99 -8.71
N GLY A 127 -2.56 -10.27 -8.91
CA GLY A 127 -1.62 -10.68 -9.96
C GLY A 127 -2.18 -10.50 -11.38
N ALA A 128 -3.49 -10.69 -11.57
CA ALA A 128 -4.14 -10.48 -12.86
C ALA A 128 -4.14 -8.99 -13.27
N GLU A 129 -4.38 -8.10 -12.31
CA GLU A 129 -4.23 -6.65 -12.51
C GLU A 129 -2.79 -6.29 -12.91
N LEU A 130 -1.78 -6.82 -12.20
CA LEU A 130 -0.38 -6.58 -12.54
C LEU A 130 -0.06 -7.02 -13.98
N ALA A 131 -0.50 -8.21 -14.39
CA ALA A 131 -0.25 -8.74 -15.73
C ALA A 131 -0.82 -7.85 -16.85
N THR A 132 -1.88 -7.08 -16.57
CA THR A 132 -2.49 -6.16 -17.54
C THR A 132 -1.74 -4.82 -17.61
N ARG A 133 -1.03 -4.44 -16.53
CA ARG A 133 -0.29 -3.18 -16.41
C ARG A 133 1.17 -3.25 -16.91
N ALA A 134 1.71 -4.46 -17.11
CA ALA A 134 3.12 -4.72 -17.39
C ALA A 134 3.53 -4.45 -18.86
#